data_AF-A0A7H8GS76-F1
#
_entry.id   AF-A0A7H8GS76-F1
#
_cell.length_a   1.000
_cell.length_b   1.000
_cell.length_c   1.000
_cell.angle_alpha   90.00
_cell.angle_beta   90.00
_cell.angle_gamma   90.00
#
_symmetry.space_group_name_H-M   'P 1'
#
loop_
_entity.id
_entity.type
_entity.pdbx_description
1 polymer ?
#
loop_
_entity_poly.entity_id
_entity_poly.type
_entity_poly.pdbx_seq_one_letter_code
_entity_poly.pdbx_strand_id
1 'polypeptide(L)'
;MYIAIADGLGLALTRGLFDCIVESTRACCSAKDSDCLLKVYETLDEQGQSFISLRDVDALCFNVFYVACKKAMNVFSESEVGRSVAFDHLEGILWNWREVLALMRTDFRFRG
;
A
#
# COMPACT_ATOMS: atom_id res chain seq x y z
N MET A 1 5.78 -11.10 4.22
CA MET A 1 5.02 -9.91 4.58
C MET A 1 3.69 -9.93 3.83
N TYR A 2 2.67 -9.18 4.28
CA TYR A 2 1.33 -9.27 3.71
C TYR A 2 0.59 -7.93 3.71
N ILE A 3 -0.22 -7.66 2.69
CA ILE A 3 -1.18 -6.55 2.66
C ILE A 3 -2.58 -7.14 2.71
N ALA A 4 -3.25 -7.04 3.86
CA ALA A 4 -4.61 -7.55 4.04
C ALA A 4 -5.63 -6.53 3.52
N ILE A 5 -6.40 -6.90 2.50
CA ILE A 5 -7.41 -6.03 1.90
C ILE A 5 -8.78 -6.26 2.57
N ALA A 6 -9.20 -7.52 2.63
CA ALA A 6 -10.47 -7.97 3.21
C ALA A 6 -10.34 -9.39 3.78
N ASP A 7 -11.43 -9.95 4.32
CA ASP A 7 -11.44 -11.32 4.82
C ASP A 7 -11.06 -12.33 3.73
N GLY A 8 -9.94 -13.03 3.96
CA GLY A 8 -9.39 -13.99 3.00
C GLY A 8 -8.80 -13.38 1.73
N LEU A 9 -8.72 -12.05 1.62
CA LEU A 9 -8.24 -11.34 0.43
C LEU A 9 -7.05 -10.43 0.75
N GLY A 10 -5.97 -10.58 -0.01
CA GLY A 10 -4.80 -9.74 0.11
C GLY A 10 -3.62 -10.26 -0.70
N LEU A 11 -2.45 -9.67 -0.50
CA LEU A 11 -1.26 -9.93 -1.29
C LEU A 11 -0.07 -10.29 -0.39
N ALA A 12 0.50 -11.48 -0.61
CA ALA A 12 1.74 -11.89 0.01
C ALA A 12 2.94 -11.33 -0.76
N LEU A 13 3.90 -10.77 -0.03
CA LEU A 13 5.06 -10.08 -0.59
C LEU A 13 6.35 -10.52 0.12
N THR A 14 7.45 -10.48 -0.61
CA THR A 14 8.78 -10.52 0.00
C THR A 14 8.99 -9.24 0.84
N ARG A 15 9.91 -9.28 1.80
CA ARG A 15 10.16 -8.14 2.70
C ARG A 15 10.51 -6.86 1.93
N GLY A 16 11.45 -6.92 0.99
CA GLY A 16 11.87 -5.73 0.24
C GLY A 16 10.74 -5.10 -0.59
N LEU A 17 9.89 -5.93 -1.21
CA LEU A 17 8.72 -5.44 -1.96
C LEU A 17 7.68 -4.82 -1.04
N PHE A 18 7.43 -5.45 0.11
CA PHE A 18 6.52 -4.91 1.12
C PHE A 18 7.00 -3.56 1.63
N ASP A 19 8.25 -3.48 2.09
CA ASP A 19 8.84 -2.24 2.61
C ASP A 19 8.78 -1.11 1.55
N CYS A 20 9.11 -1.42 0.28
CA CYS A 20 8.98 -0.44 -0.81
C CYS A 20 7.54 0.07 -0.99
N ILE A 21 6.57 -0.84 -1.04
CA ILE A 21 5.16 -0.49 -1.30
C ILE A 21 4.59 0.32 -0.13
N VAL A 22 4.80 -0.17 1.09
CA VAL A 22 4.26 0.38 2.32
C VAL A 22 4.84 1.77 2.59
N GLU A 23 6.16 1.93 2.56
CA GLU A 23 6.79 3.22 2.88
C GLU A 23 6.56 4.27 1.78
N SER A 24 6.62 3.89 0.50
CA SER A 24 6.36 4.85 -0.59
C SER A 24 4.89 5.26 -0.65
N THR A 25 3.96 4.34 -0.29
CA THR A 25 2.53 4.66 -0.15
C THR A 25 2.33 5.63 1.00
N ARG A 26 2.92 5.35 2.17
CA ARG A 26 2.86 6.21 3.36
C ARG A 26 3.33 7.64 3.06
N ALA A 27 4.44 7.78 2.32
CA ALA A 27 4.99 9.08 1.92
C ALA A 27 4.07 9.89 0.98
N CYS A 28 3.09 9.24 0.33
CA CYS A 28 2.18 9.90 -0.59
C CYS A 28 0.88 10.42 0.05
N CYS A 29 0.62 10.06 1.31
CA CYS A 29 -0.51 10.54 2.09
C CYS A 29 -0.27 11.95 2.63
N SER A 30 -1.33 12.73 2.79
CA SER A 30 -1.23 14.09 3.35
C SER A 30 -1.36 14.07 4.87
N ALA A 31 -0.95 15.16 5.53
CA ALA A 31 -1.15 15.32 6.97
C ALA A 31 -2.63 15.28 7.40
N LYS A 32 -3.57 15.54 6.47
CA LYS A 32 -5.01 15.44 6.74
C LYS A 32 -5.52 14.00 6.78
N ASP A 33 -4.72 13.07 6.27
CA ASP A 33 -5.04 11.64 6.17
C ASP A 33 -4.38 10.82 7.29
N SER A 34 -3.76 11.49 8.28
CA SER A 34 -2.98 10.85 9.34
C SER A 34 -3.77 9.79 10.11
N ASP A 35 -5.03 10.06 10.41
CA ASP A 35 -5.88 9.15 11.18
C ASP A 35 -6.17 7.85 10.40
N CYS A 36 -6.27 7.95 9.07
CA CYS A 36 -6.43 6.78 8.21
C CYS A 36 -5.14 5.97 8.12
N LEU A 37 -3.99 6.63 8.04
CA LEU A 37 -2.70 5.97 8.08
C LEU A 37 -2.49 5.23 9.40
N LEU A 38 -2.75 5.86 10.54
CA LEU A 38 -2.59 5.22 11.85
C LEU A 38 -3.35 3.89 11.90
N LYS A 39 -4.61 3.88 11.44
CA LYS A 39 -5.42 2.64 11.40
C LYS A 39 -4.88 1.57 10.46
N VAL A 40 -4.46 1.95 9.24
CA VAL A 40 -3.97 0.96 8.25
C VAL A 40 -2.66 0.31 8.72
N TYR A 41 -1.79 1.09 9.36
CA TYR A 41 -0.45 0.68 9.73
C TYR A 41 -0.32 0.24 11.21
N GLU A 42 -1.37 0.35 12.03
CA GLU A 42 -1.40 -0.05 13.46
C GLU A 42 -0.79 -1.44 13.69
N THR A 43 -1.24 -2.43 12.89
CA THR A 43 -0.73 -3.81 12.97
C THR A 43 0.78 -3.92 12.72
N LEU A 44 1.32 -3.10 11.82
CA LEU A 44 2.75 -3.07 11.51
C LEU A 44 3.52 -2.30 12.59
N ASP A 45 3.08 -1.07 12.90
CA ASP A 45 3.84 -0.10 13.68
C ASP A 45 3.73 -0.34 15.20
N GLU A 46 2.52 -0.61 15.70
CA GLU A 46 2.27 -0.73 17.14
C GLU A 46 2.32 -2.19 17.62
N GLN A 47 1.89 -3.12 16.77
CA GLN A 47 1.82 -4.54 17.12
C GLN A 47 3.02 -5.36 16.60
N GLY A 48 3.93 -4.72 15.86
CA GLY A 48 5.16 -5.33 15.35
C GLY A 48 4.93 -6.50 14.39
N GLN A 49 3.77 -6.55 13.72
CA GLN A 49 3.42 -7.63 12.82
C GLN A 49 4.08 -7.45 11.45
N SER A 50 4.00 -8.49 10.62
CA SER A 50 4.56 -8.52 9.27
C SER A 50 3.54 -8.17 8.17
N PHE A 51 2.54 -7.35 8.51
CA PHE A 51 1.48 -6.96 7.59
C PHE A 51 0.87 -5.60 7.95
N ILE A 52 0.24 -4.97 6.95
CA ILE A 52 -0.73 -3.88 7.16
C ILE A 52 -2.13 -4.42 6.90
N SER A 53 -3.14 -3.79 7.52
CA SER A 53 -4.53 -4.25 7.41
C SER A 53 -5.48 -3.13 7.00
N LEU A 54 -6.14 -3.34 5.87
CA LEU A 54 -7.29 -2.54 5.45
C LEU A 54 -8.60 -3.20 5.87
N ARG A 55 -8.61 -4.40 6.45
CA ARG A 55 -9.86 -5.15 6.72
C ARG A 55 -10.85 -4.33 7.55
N ASP A 56 -10.35 -3.67 8.60
CA ASP A 56 -11.19 -3.04 9.61
C ASP A 56 -11.32 -1.51 9.41
N VAL A 57 -10.77 -0.97 8.31
CA VAL A 57 -10.91 0.47 8.00
C VAL A 57 -12.21 0.75 7.24
N ASP A 58 -12.76 1.93 7.48
CA ASP A 58 -13.97 2.40 6.80
C ASP A 58 -13.70 2.74 5.32
N ALA A 59 -14.79 3.01 4.57
CA ALA A 59 -14.70 3.35 3.16
C ALA A 59 -13.88 4.63 2.89
N LEU A 60 -13.84 5.59 3.82
CA LEU A 60 -13.04 6.79 3.64
C LEU A 60 -11.56 6.44 3.63
N CYS A 61 -11.08 5.79 4.70
CA CYS A 61 -9.68 5.42 4.84
C CYS A 61 -9.22 4.39 3.79
N PHE A 62 -10.12 3.49 3.39
CA PHE A 62 -9.86 2.56 2.30
C PHE A 62 -9.52 3.29 0.99
N ASN A 63 -10.29 4.31 0.62
CA ASN A 63 -10.07 5.05 -0.63
C ASN A 63 -8.90 6.05 -0.52
N VAL A 64 -8.65 6.61 0.66
CA VAL A 64 -7.43 7.40 0.93
C VAL A 64 -6.18 6.56 0.66
N PHE A 65 -6.12 5.34 1.19
CA PHE A 65 -5.00 4.44 0.94
C PHE A 65 -4.89 4.06 -0.54
N TYR A 66 -6.01 3.79 -1.21
CA TYR A 66 -6.02 3.51 -2.65
C TYR A 66 -5.39 4.66 -3.48
N VAL A 67 -5.81 5.90 -3.20
CA VAL A 67 -5.28 7.09 -3.89
C VAL A 67 -3.79 7.25 -3.62
N ALA A 68 -3.35 7.01 -2.39
CA ALA A 68 -1.95 7.06 -2.02
C ALA A 68 -1.13 5.98 -2.74
N CYS A 69 -1.61 4.73 -2.82
CA CYS A 69 -0.97 3.66 -3.58
C CYS A 69 -0.84 4.03 -5.07
N LYS A 70 -1.92 4.54 -5.68
CA LYS A 70 -1.92 4.94 -7.08
C LYS A 70 -0.93 6.06 -7.35
N LYS A 71 -0.88 7.05 -6.45
CA LYS A 71 0.10 8.15 -6.52
C LYS A 71 1.53 7.63 -6.38
N ALA A 72 1.79 6.83 -5.35
CA ALA A 72 3.10 6.24 -5.09
C ALA A 72 3.61 5.44 -6.29
N MET A 73 2.80 4.53 -6.83
CA MET A 73 3.12 3.75 -8.03
C MET A 73 3.51 4.65 -9.22
N ASN A 74 2.77 5.73 -9.45
CA ASN A 74 3.01 6.63 -10.59
C ASN A 74 4.30 7.44 -10.47
N VAL A 75 4.71 7.79 -9.25
CA VAL A 75 5.94 8.58 -9.01
C VAL A 75 7.14 7.74 -8.60
N PHE A 76 6.95 6.43 -8.39
CA PHE A 76 7.95 5.57 -7.75
C PHE A 76 9.30 5.60 -8.48
N SER A 77 9.30 5.46 -9.80
CA SER A 77 10.52 5.47 -10.63
C SER A 77 11.34 6.76 -10.50
N GLU A 78 10.71 7.87 -10.13
CA GLU A 78 11.35 9.17 -9.98
C GLU A 78 11.79 9.46 -8.54
N SER A 79 11.31 8.67 -7.57
CA SER A 79 11.66 8.78 -6.15
C SER A 79 13.11 8.37 -5.88
N GLU A 80 13.67 8.81 -4.75
CA GLU A 80 15.02 8.43 -4.31
C GLU A 80 15.19 6.90 -4.27
N VAL A 81 14.23 6.20 -3.67
CA VAL A 81 14.22 4.73 -3.59
C VAL A 81 14.13 4.12 -4.98
N GLY A 82 13.18 4.55 -5.81
CA GLY A 82 13.00 3.98 -7.16
C GLY A 82 14.20 4.17 -8.07
N ARG A 83 14.96 5.28 -7.94
CA ARG A 83 16.21 5.49 -8.69
C ARG A 83 17.34 4.55 -8.25
N SER A 84 17.29 4.02 -7.03
CA SER A 84 18.26 3.04 -6.53
C SER A 84 17.95 1.59 -6.92
N VAL A 85 16.73 1.33 -7.41
CA VAL A 85 16.31 0.01 -7.86
C VAL A 85 16.87 -0.25 -9.26
N ALA A 86 17.40 -1.46 -9.49
CA ALA A 86 17.83 -1.86 -10.81
C ALA A 86 16.66 -1.86 -11.81
N PHE A 87 16.91 -1.37 -13.03
CA PHE A 87 15.87 -1.14 -14.03
C PHE A 87 15.01 -2.38 -14.34
N ASP A 88 15.62 -3.56 -14.35
CA ASP A 88 14.98 -4.87 -14.57
C ASP A 88 14.07 -5.31 -13.41
N HIS A 89 14.24 -4.76 -12.21
CA HIS A 89 13.37 -5.03 -11.05
C HIS A 89 12.21 -4.03 -10.92
N LEU A 90 12.30 -2.86 -11.55
CA LEU A 90 11.32 -1.78 -11.42
C LEU A 90 9.91 -2.24 -11.87
N GLU A 91 9.82 -2.95 -12.99
CA GLU A 91 8.54 -3.46 -13.50
C GLU A 91 7.87 -4.42 -12.51
N GLY A 92 8.65 -5.30 -11.87
CA GLY A 92 8.15 -6.21 -10.86
C GLY A 92 7.57 -5.48 -9.64
N ILE A 93 8.21 -4.40 -9.20
CA ILE A 93 7.68 -3.56 -8.10
C ILE A 93 6.36 -2.90 -8.50
N LEU A 94 6.32 -2.27 -9.69
CA LEU A 94 5.12 -1.61 -10.18
C LEU A 94 3.97 -2.60 -10.41
N TRP A 95 4.27 -3.81 -10.86
CA TRP A 95 3.28 -4.88 -10.98
C TRP A 95 2.63 -5.22 -9.64
N ASN A 96 3.40 -5.33 -8.55
CA ASN A 96 2.83 -5.62 -7.23
C ASN A 96 1.91 -4.49 -6.73
N TRP A 97 2.21 -3.22 -7.02
CA TRP A 97 1.25 -2.13 -6.76
C TRP A 97 -0.03 -2.28 -7.56
N ARG A 98 0.06 -2.67 -8.84
CA ARG A 98 -1.13 -2.90 -9.69
C ARG A 98 -2.01 -4.01 -9.13
N GLU A 99 -1.41 -5.08 -8.60
CA GLU A 99 -2.15 -6.16 -7.93
C GLU A 99 -2.86 -5.68 -6.67
N VAL A 100 -2.18 -4.91 -5.80
CA VAL A 100 -2.84 -4.29 -4.63
C VAL A 100 -4.03 -3.44 -5.06
N LEU A 101 -3.85 -2.56 -6.06
CA LEU A 101 -4.92 -1.71 -6.58
C LEU A 101 -6.05 -2.53 -7.21
N ALA A 102 -5.75 -3.63 -7.90
CA ALA A 102 -6.75 -4.51 -8.49
C ALA A 102 -7.58 -5.20 -7.42
N LEU A 103 -6.94 -5.76 -6.38
CA LEU A 103 -7.63 -6.36 -5.23
C LEU A 103 -8.53 -5.34 -4.54
N MET A 104 -8.04 -4.12 -4.30
CA MET A 104 -8.86 -3.07 -3.68
C MET A 104 -10.10 -2.71 -4.49
N ARG A 105 -10.03 -2.70 -5.83
CA ARG A 105 -11.19 -2.41 -6.69
C ARG A 105 -12.30 -3.44 -6.63
N THR A 106 -12.00 -4.66 -6.18
CA THR A 106 -13.01 -5.70 -5.99
C THR A 106 -13.75 -5.58 -4.66
N ASP A 107 -13.29 -4.73 -3.75
CA ASP A 107 -13.88 -4.54 -2.42
C ASP A 107 -15.10 -3.60 -2.47
N PHE A 108 -16.15 -3.90 -1.70
CA PHE A 108 -17.38 -3.09 -1.64
C PHE A 108 -17.15 -1.66 -1.09
N ARG A 109 -16.04 -1.43 -0.38
CA ARG A 109 -15.66 -0.11 0.16
C ARG A 109 -15.04 0.80 -0.89
N PHE A 110 -14.60 0.27 -2.03
CA PHE A 110 -14.02 1.05 -3.11
C PHE A 110 -15.04 2.00 -3.75
N ARG A 111 -14.64 3.25 -4.02
CA ARG A 111 -15.54 4.31 -4.50
C ARG A 111 -15.22 4.94 -5.85
N GLY A 112 -14.13 4.56 -6.52
CA GLY A 112 -13.84 5.00 -7.91
C GLY A 112 -13.24 6.39 -8.03
#